data_AF-A0A2N1RSI0-F1
#
_entry.id   AF-A0A2N1RSI0-F1
#
_cell.length_a   1.000
_cell.length_b   1.000
_cell.length_c   1.000
_cell.angle_alpha   90.00
_cell.angle_beta   90.00
_cell.angle_gamma   90.00
#
_symmetry.space_group_name_H-M   'P 1'
#
loop_
_entity.id
_entity.type
_entity.pdbx_description
1 polymer ?
#
loop_
_entity_poly.entity_id
_entity_poly.type
_entity_poly.pdbx_seq_one_letter_code
_entity_poly.pdbx_strand_id
1 'polypeptide(L)'
;MEFFNLIEMIVKDIVDEVLAKEDDFKSIKYHRNDIIAYVLNRVPPRYVTGERGIIHSRIDPRLKYQQHTDILFLTYEAIGLFSKRRTTEIEEKSGESEKLSGLIPHMIGEALEETTLSVIPDLKITLLHNDKPAEMMDLGWKNPYIASKATRGYFHFWPRYIQDSMSSSDHAEFTLVFEHPKFENRTVKVRSKVNKKNDLGNTQSIPLILLKLKDGVSSEFLCED
;
A
#
# COMPACT_ATOMS: atom_id res chain seq x y z
N MET A 1 6.73 7.87 25.79
CA MET A 1 7.67 7.47 24.72
C MET A 1 7.20 6.13 24.19
N GLU A 2 6.89 6.10 22.90
CA GLU A 2 6.46 4.93 22.16
C GLU A 2 7.65 3.99 21.91
N PHE A 3 7.40 2.69 21.72
CA PHE A 3 8.44 1.73 21.32
C PHE A 3 8.81 1.96 19.85
N PHE A 4 10.05 1.68 19.46
CA PHE A 4 10.49 1.84 18.06
C PHE A 4 11.43 0.71 17.62
N ASN A 5 11.52 0.48 16.32
CA ASN A 5 12.41 -0.52 15.75
C ASN A 5 13.85 0.02 15.66
N LEU A 6 14.76 -0.51 16.48
CA LEU A 6 16.17 -0.15 16.46
C LEU A 6 16.85 -0.47 15.13
N ILE A 7 16.42 -1.56 14.47
CA ILE A 7 16.97 -1.97 13.17
C ILE A 7 16.66 -0.95 12.08
N GLU A 8 15.51 -0.28 12.16
CA GLU A 8 15.14 0.77 11.21
C GLU A 8 16.14 1.93 11.21
N MET A 9 16.62 2.34 12.39
CA MET A 9 17.66 3.36 12.50
C MET A 9 18.99 2.90 11.89
N ILE A 10 19.42 1.69 12.25
CA ILE A 10 20.69 1.12 11.77
C ILE A 10 20.69 0.96 10.25
N VAL A 11 19.59 0.47 9.67
CA VAL A 11 19.45 0.32 8.21
C VAL A 11 19.48 1.69 7.54
N LYS A 12 18.76 2.69 8.07
CA LYS A 12 18.80 4.06 7.53
C LYS A 12 20.23 4.61 7.51
N ASP A 13 20.96 4.49 8.62
CA ASP A 13 22.34 4.98 8.75
C ASP A 13 23.28 4.29 7.74
N ILE A 14 23.22 2.96 7.63
CA ILE A 14 24.07 2.19 6.70
C ILE A 14 23.75 2.52 5.24
N VAL A 15 22.46 2.61 4.89
CA VAL A 15 22.05 2.99 3.53
C VAL A 15 22.56 4.38 3.21
N ASP A 16 22.39 5.36 4.10
CA ASP A 16 22.88 6.72 3.90
C ASP A 16 24.39 6.77 3.72
N GLU A 17 25.14 5.99 4.51
CA GLU A 17 26.60 5.88 4.38
C GLU A 17 27.02 5.27 3.03
N VAL A 18 26.37 4.19 2.58
CA VAL A 18 26.67 3.55 1.29
C VAL A 18 26.36 4.50 0.14
N LEU A 19 25.20 5.15 0.18
CA LEU A 19 24.79 6.09 -0.87
C LEU A 19 25.66 7.36 -0.91
N ALA A 20 26.20 7.80 0.22
CA ALA A 20 27.09 8.96 0.28
C ALA A 20 28.49 8.67 -0.27
N LYS A 21 28.96 7.42 -0.22
CA LYS A 21 30.33 7.02 -0.62
C LYS A 21 30.52 6.84 -2.13
N GLU A 22 29.47 6.53 -2.87
CA GLU A 22 29.57 6.17 -4.27
C GLU A 22 28.91 7.24 -5.17
N ASP A 23 29.74 8.00 -5.89
CA ASP A 23 29.29 9.09 -6.77
C ASP A 23 28.45 8.59 -7.96
N ASP A 24 28.68 7.36 -8.42
CA ASP A 24 27.94 6.73 -9.53
C ASP A 24 26.45 6.60 -9.24
N PHE A 25 26.07 6.48 -7.97
CA PHE A 25 24.68 6.31 -7.55
C PHE A 25 23.88 7.62 -7.48
N LYS A 26 24.55 8.79 -7.51
CA LYS A 26 23.86 10.10 -7.55
C LYS A 26 23.08 10.33 -8.84
N SER A 27 23.40 9.57 -9.90
CA SER A 27 22.79 9.70 -11.23
C SER A 27 21.59 8.78 -11.46
N ILE A 28 21.39 7.78 -10.59
CA ILE A 28 20.38 6.74 -10.77
C ILE A 28 19.13 7.10 -9.96
N LYS A 29 17.98 7.25 -10.63
CA LYS A 29 16.66 7.43 -9.99
C LYS A 29 16.20 6.14 -9.30
N TYR A 30 16.80 5.76 -8.18
CA TYR A 30 16.17 4.84 -7.23
C TYR A 30 15.63 5.64 -6.04
N HIS A 31 14.50 5.22 -5.47
CA HIS A 31 14.03 5.81 -4.22
C HIS A 31 14.82 5.18 -3.08
N ARG A 32 15.57 5.99 -2.33
CA ARG A 32 16.24 5.62 -1.06
C ARG A 32 15.33 4.74 -0.17
N ASN A 33 14.04 5.08 -0.14
CA ASN A 33 13.05 4.37 0.65
C ASN A 33 12.79 2.93 0.16
N ASP A 34 12.92 2.65 -1.14
CA ASP A 34 12.77 1.30 -1.70
C ASP A 34 13.90 0.39 -1.25
N ILE A 35 15.14 0.92 -1.20
CA ILE A 35 16.30 0.19 -0.67
C ILE A 35 16.09 -0.12 0.81
N ILE A 36 15.70 0.88 1.60
CA ILE A 36 15.43 0.70 3.03
C ILE A 36 14.32 -0.35 3.25
N ALA A 37 13.23 -0.26 2.50
CA ALA A 37 12.13 -1.23 2.56
C ALA A 37 12.58 -2.65 2.15
N TYR A 38 13.41 -2.76 1.11
CA TYR A 38 13.97 -4.04 0.67
C TYR A 38 14.75 -4.74 1.79
N VAL A 39 15.61 -3.98 2.48
CA VAL A 39 16.45 -4.48 3.57
C VAL A 39 15.61 -4.80 4.80
N LEU A 40 14.71 -3.90 5.23
CA LEU A 40 13.88 -4.11 6.43
C LEU A 40 12.94 -5.31 6.32
N ASN A 41 12.45 -5.63 5.13
CA ASN A 41 11.63 -6.82 4.89
C ASN A 41 12.43 -8.14 4.96
N ARG A 42 13.76 -8.09 5.11
CA ARG A 42 14.67 -9.25 5.13
C ARG A 42 15.49 -9.37 6.41
N VAL A 43 15.38 -8.41 7.32
CA VAL A 43 16.10 -8.40 8.60
C VAL A 43 15.08 -8.47 9.74
N PRO A 44 15.28 -9.32 10.76
CA PRO A 44 14.35 -9.41 11.88
C PRO A 44 14.24 -8.06 12.63
N PRO A 45 13.03 -7.56 12.92
CA PRO A 45 12.87 -6.29 13.63
C PRO A 45 13.28 -6.42 15.09
N ARG A 46 13.75 -5.31 15.70
CA ARG A 46 14.11 -5.26 17.12
C ARG A 46 13.53 -4.03 17.78
N TYR A 47 12.44 -4.21 18.52
CA TYR A 47 11.76 -3.12 19.19
C TYR A 47 12.36 -2.84 20.57
N VAL A 48 12.59 -1.57 20.87
CA VAL A 48 13.14 -1.11 22.15
C VAL A 48 12.31 0.04 22.72
N THR A 49 12.25 0.10 24.05
CA THR A 49 11.60 1.18 24.79
C THR A 49 12.66 2.18 25.29
N GLY A 50 12.91 3.21 24.48
CA GLY A 50 13.81 4.32 24.81
C GLY A 50 15.31 4.00 24.85
N GLU A 51 16.11 4.98 25.26
CA GLU A 51 17.57 5.00 25.11
C GLU A 51 18.29 3.87 25.85
N ARG A 52 17.77 3.45 27.02
CA ARG A 52 18.37 2.35 27.79
C ARG A 52 18.26 1.01 27.06
N GLY A 53 17.16 0.80 26.31
CA GLY A 53 16.98 -0.38 25.47
C GLY A 53 17.96 -0.42 24.29
N ILE A 54 18.37 0.75 23.77
CA ILE A 54 19.43 0.87 22.75
C ILE A 54 20.77 0.42 23.34
N ILE A 55 21.12 0.90 24.53
CA ILE A 55 22.40 0.59 25.19
C ILE A 55 22.53 -0.91 25.42
N HIS A 56 21.53 -1.56 26.04
CA HIS A 56 21.54 -3.01 26.24
C HIS A 56 21.59 -3.80 24.93
N SER A 57 21.01 -3.26 23.86
CA SER A 57 21.03 -3.91 22.55
C SER A 57 22.36 -3.77 21.80
N ARG A 58 23.11 -2.69 22.05
CA ARG A 58 24.43 -2.42 21.46
C ARG A 58 25.60 -3.14 22.16
N ILE A 59 25.35 -3.73 23.33
CA ILE A 59 26.37 -4.37 24.18
C ILE A 59 26.77 -5.78 23.71
N ASP A 60 26.06 -6.40 22.76
CA ASP A 60 26.51 -7.66 22.14
C ASP A 60 27.31 -7.41 20.84
N PRO A 61 28.65 -7.32 20.90
CA PRO A 61 29.47 -6.99 19.74
C PRO A 61 29.46 -8.08 18.67
N ARG A 62 29.26 -9.37 19.00
CA ARG A 62 29.29 -10.44 18.00
C ARG A 62 28.05 -10.40 17.10
N LEU A 63 26.87 -10.19 17.71
CA LEU A 63 25.63 -9.94 16.96
C LEU A 63 25.70 -8.63 16.17
N LYS A 64 26.35 -7.60 16.71
CA LYS A 64 26.50 -6.29 16.05
C LYS A 64 27.25 -6.38 14.71
N TYR A 65 28.38 -7.09 14.64
CA TYR A 65 29.15 -7.16 13.39
C TYR A 65 28.46 -8.00 12.32
N GLN A 66 27.94 -9.17 12.68
CA GLN A 66 27.25 -10.04 11.72
C GLN A 66 26.01 -9.34 11.15
N GLN A 67 25.15 -8.77 12.00
CA GLN A 67 23.96 -8.04 11.56
C GLN A 67 24.31 -6.84 10.69
N HIS A 68 25.37 -6.10 11.03
CA HIS A 68 25.81 -4.97 10.23
C HIS A 68 26.31 -5.40 8.85
N THR A 69 27.07 -6.49 8.77
CA THR A 69 27.54 -7.07 7.51
C THR A 69 26.38 -7.58 6.66
N ASP A 70 25.40 -8.26 7.26
CA ASP A 70 24.22 -8.77 6.56
C ASP A 70 23.39 -7.62 5.97
N ILE A 71 23.17 -6.55 6.75
CA ILE A 71 22.49 -5.33 6.28
C ILE A 71 23.26 -4.70 5.11
N LEU A 72 24.59 -4.61 5.21
CA LEU A 72 25.43 -4.04 4.16
C LEU A 72 25.31 -4.83 2.85
N PHE A 73 25.38 -6.17 2.92
CA PHE A 73 25.22 -7.02 1.73
C PHE A 73 23.83 -6.87 1.11
N LEU A 74 22.76 -6.85 1.92
CA LEU A 74 21.40 -6.63 1.45
C LEU A 74 21.23 -5.26 0.79
N THR A 75 21.89 -4.23 1.30
CA THR A 75 21.90 -2.88 0.69
C THR A 75 22.54 -2.92 -0.70
N TYR A 76 23.72 -3.54 -0.84
CA TYR A 76 24.38 -3.67 -2.15
C TYR A 76 23.57 -4.51 -3.14
N GLU A 77 22.95 -5.59 -2.67
CA GLU A 77 22.04 -6.40 -3.47
C GLU A 77 20.84 -5.57 -3.96
N ALA A 78 20.21 -4.80 -3.08
CA ALA A 78 19.10 -3.91 -3.41
C ALA A 78 19.52 -2.89 -4.47
N ILE A 79 20.67 -2.23 -4.29
CA ILE A 79 21.21 -1.28 -5.26
C ILE A 79 21.44 -1.96 -6.61
N GLY A 80 22.03 -3.16 -6.63
CA GLY A 80 22.22 -3.94 -7.85
C GLY A 80 20.91 -4.35 -8.53
N LEU A 81 19.86 -4.58 -7.77
CA LEU A 81 18.53 -4.93 -8.29
C LEU A 81 17.81 -3.70 -8.86
N PHE A 82 17.80 -2.58 -8.13
CA PHE A 82 17.11 -1.36 -8.53
C PHE A 82 17.85 -0.60 -9.64
N SER A 83 19.18 -0.62 -9.67
CA SER A 83 19.98 -0.05 -10.79
C SER A 83 19.72 -0.73 -12.13
N LYS A 84 19.37 -2.02 -12.12
CA LYS A 84 19.05 -2.79 -13.34
C LYS A 84 17.60 -2.63 -13.81
N ARG A 85 16.71 -2.08 -12.97
CA ARG A 85 15.33 -1.80 -13.40
C ARG A 85 15.35 -0.64 -14.40
N ARG A 86 14.88 -0.88 -15.62
CA ARG A 86 14.66 0.17 -16.61
C ARG A 86 13.71 1.21 -16.03
N THR A 87 14.00 2.48 -16.30
CA THR A 87 13.24 3.70 -15.96
C THR A 87 11.86 3.76 -16.64
N THR A 88 11.18 2.62 -16.82
CA THR A 88 9.95 2.53 -17.62
C THR A 88 8.66 2.71 -16.83
N GLU A 89 8.70 2.84 -15.50
CA GLU A 89 7.45 2.92 -14.70
C GLU A 89 7.41 4.06 -13.69
N ILE A 90 8.46 4.87 -13.61
CA ILE A 90 8.48 6.05 -12.72
C ILE A 90 8.85 7.28 -13.56
N GLU A 91 8.02 7.58 -14.55
CA GLU A 91 7.76 8.99 -14.82
C GLU A 91 6.93 9.53 -13.64
N GLU A 92 7.61 9.76 -12.51
CA GLU A 92 7.22 10.87 -11.66
C GLU A 92 7.24 12.08 -12.59
N LYS A 93 6.05 12.53 -12.98
CA LYS A 93 5.88 13.95 -13.24
C LYS A 93 6.37 14.63 -11.96
N SER A 94 7.61 15.10 -11.99
CA SER A 94 8.07 16.26 -11.25
C SER A 94 7.31 17.49 -11.75
N GLY A 95 5.98 17.39 -11.76
CA GLY A 95 5.06 18.49 -11.92
C GLY A 95 4.66 18.82 -10.51
N GLU A 96 5.28 19.89 -10.00
CA GLU A 96 4.81 20.75 -8.93
C GLU A 96 4.18 20.03 -7.73
N SER A 97 4.79 20.21 -6.57
CA SER A 97 4.07 20.11 -5.30
C SER A 97 2.92 21.13 -5.30
N GLU A 98 1.83 20.86 -6.05
CA GLU A 98 0.51 21.33 -5.72
C GLU A 98 0.35 20.92 -4.25
N LYS A 99 0.27 21.91 -3.37
CA LYS A 99 -0.07 21.67 -1.98
C LYS A 99 -1.41 20.92 -2.01
N LEU A 100 -1.36 19.59 -1.89
CA LEU A 100 -2.53 18.76 -1.70
C LEU A 100 -3.24 19.32 -0.48
N SER A 101 -4.32 20.03 -0.71
CA SER A 101 -5.13 20.68 0.34
C SER A 101 -5.85 19.64 1.20
N GLY A 102 -5.93 18.40 0.71
CA GLY A 102 -6.32 17.22 1.45
C GLY A 102 -5.89 15.93 0.72
N LEU A 103 -5.89 14.83 1.47
CA LEU A 103 -5.66 13.47 0.97
C LEU A 103 -6.83 12.58 1.41
N ILE A 104 -7.31 11.71 0.52
CA ILE A 104 -8.19 10.61 0.92
C ILE A 104 -7.31 9.39 1.21
N PRO A 105 -7.48 8.71 2.35
CA PRO A 105 -6.72 7.50 2.65
C PRO A 105 -6.96 6.43 1.59
N HIS A 106 -5.94 5.60 1.38
CA HIS A 106 -6.08 4.38 0.60
C HIS A 106 -7.19 3.52 1.22
N MET A 107 -8.10 2.99 0.39
CA MET A 107 -9.19 2.13 0.84
C MET A 107 -8.91 0.70 0.43
N ILE A 108 -9.05 -0.23 1.35
CA ILE A 108 -8.92 -1.66 1.10
C ILE A 108 -10.10 -2.41 1.68
N GLY A 109 -10.62 -3.37 0.94
CA GLY A 109 -11.69 -4.25 1.39
C GLY A 109 -11.57 -5.62 0.78
N GLU A 110 -12.48 -6.50 1.19
CA GLU A 110 -12.55 -7.88 0.73
C GLU A 110 -14.00 -8.19 0.32
N ALA A 111 -14.15 -8.91 -0.79
CA ALA A 111 -15.43 -9.35 -1.30
C ALA A 111 -15.40 -10.85 -1.64
N LEU A 112 -16.30 -11.61 -1.02
CA LEU A 112 -16.41 -13.07 -1.15
C LEU A 112 -17.84 -13.49 -1.43
N GLU A 113 -18.06 -14.72 -1.88
CA GLU A 113 -19.40 -15.30 -1.95
C GLU A 113 -19.93 -15.65 -0.54
N GLU A 114 -21.21 -15.42 -0.29
CA GLU A 114 -21.81 -15.50 1.05
C GLU A 114 -21.81 -16.91 1.69
N THR A 115 -22.05 -17.96 0.90
CA THR A 115 -22.28 -19.33 1.40
C THR A 115 -20.97 -20.11 1.58
N THR A 116 -20.08 -19.99 0.61
CA THR A 116 -18.83 -20.75 0.50
C THR A 116 -17.62 -19.94 0.93
N LEU A 117 -17.76 -18.61 1.05
CA LEU A 117 -16.65 -17.67 1.30
C LEU A 117 -15.56 -17.75 0.22
N SER A 118 -15.93 -18.19 -0.99
CA SER A 118 -15.00 -18.30 -2.11
C SER A 118 -14.74 -16.96 -2.78
N VAL A 119 -13.57 -16.83 -3.39
CA VAL A 119 -13.19 -15.67 -4.20
C VAL A 119 -14.06 -15.62 -5.46
N ILE A 120 -14.58 -14.43 -5.78
CA ILE A 120 -15.41 -14.21 -6.96
C ILE A 120 -14.51 -13.66 -8.09
N PRO A 121 -14.13 -14.46 -9.09
CA PRO A 121 -13.38 -13.97 -10.24
C PRO A 121 -14.25 -13.02 -11.07
N ASP A 122 -13.62 -12.09 -11.79
CA ASP A 122 -14.26 -11.13 -12.69
C ASP A 122 -15.30 -10.23 -12.03
N LEU A 123 -15.29 -10.15 -10.70
CA LEU A 123 -16.13 -9.22 -9.95
C LEU A 123 -15.70 -7.79 -10.26
N LYS A 124 -16.61 -7.02 -10.87
CA LYS A 124 -16.40 -5.61 -11.17
C LYS A 124 -16.80 -4.78 -9.96
N ILE A 125 -15.86 -4.01 -9.44
CA ILE A 125 -16.03 -3.17 -8.27
C ILE A 125 -15.76 -1.74 -8.70
N THR A 126 -16.75 -0.86 -8.53
CA THR A 126 -16.62 0.55 -8.92
C THR A 126 -16.75 1.42 -7.68
N LEU A 127 -15.78 2.29 -7.43
CA LEU A 127 -15.89 3.33 -6.42
C LEU A 127 -16.51 4.58 -7.07
N LEU A 128 -17.68 4.99 -6.60
CA LEU A 128 -18.37 6.18 -7.05
C LEU A 128 -18.23 7.33 -6.04
N HIS A 129 -18.11 8.54 -6.56
CA HIS A 129 -18.23 9.80 -5.83
C HIS A 129 -19.22 10.68 -6.60
N ASN A 130 -20.27 11.17 -5.95
CA ASN A 130 -21.36 11.91 -6.61
C ASN A 130 -21.91 11.19 -7.86
N ASP A 131 -22.21 9.89 -7.73
CA ASP A 131 -22.75 9.00 -8.77
C ASP A 131 -21.88 8.82 -10.04
N LYS A 132 -20.63 9.28 -10.01
CA LYS A 132 -19.64 9.07 -11.08
C LYS A 132 -18.44 8.27 -10.56
N PRO A 133 -17.75 7.49 -11.41
CA PRO A 133 -16.50 6.85 -11.02
C PRO A 133 -15.53 7.87 -10.41
N ALA A 134 -15.09 7.61 -9.18
CA ALA A 134 -14.14 8.46 -8.49
C ALA A 134 -12.81 8.49 -9.25
N GLU A 135 -12.25 9.69 -9.42
CA GLU A 135 -10.91 9.88 -9.99
C GLU A 135 -9.87 9.29 -9.03
N MET A 136 -8.92 8.54 -9.58
CA MET A 136 -7.85 7.91 -8.80
C MET A 136 -6.62 8.81 -8.70
N MET A 137 -5.79 8.57 -7.68
CA MET A 137 -4.58 9.36 -7.40
C MET A 137 -3.59 9.31 -8.58
N ASP A 138 -3.38 8.12 -9.15
CA ASP A 138 -2.53 7.87 -10.32
C ASP A 138 -3.10 6.75 -11.23
N LEU A 139 -2.46 6.52 -12.38
CA LEU A 139 -2.86 5.53 -13.39
C LEU A 139 -2.70 4.07 -12.97
N GLY A 140 -1.92 3.79 -11.93
CA GLY A 140 -1.74 2.44 -11.36
C GLY A 140 -2.99 1.94 -10.64
N TRP A 141 -3.81 2.87 -10.14
CA TRP A 141 -5.08 2.56 -9.48
C TRP A 141 -6.21 2.54 -10.50
N LYS A 142 -6.76 1.36 -10.78
CA LYS A 142 -7.86 1.20 -11.72
C LYS A 142 -9.20 1.38 -11.03
N ASN A 143 -10.09 2.14 -11.67
CA ASN A 143 -11.50 2.24 -11.30
C ASN A 143 -12.33 2.24 -12.60
N PRO A 144 -13.14 1.21 -12.89
CA PRO A 144 -13.47 0.06 -12.03
C PRO A 144 -12.29 -0.90 -11.82
N TYR A 145 -12.30 -1.55 -10.66
CA TYR A 145 -11.41 -2.66 -10.31
C TYR A 145 -12.06 -3.99 -10.72
N ILE A 146 -11.30 -4.86 -11.38
CA ILE A 146 -11.75 -6.20 -11.76
C ILE A 146 -10.99 -7.21 -10.91
N ALA A 147 -11.70 -7.92 -10.03
CA ALA A 147 -11.10 -8.93 -9.18
C ALA A 147 -10.65 -10.14 -9.98
N SER A 148 -9.59 -10.79 -9.53
CA SER A 148 -9.12 -12.07 -10.09
C SER A 148 -8.83 -13.05 -8.96
N LYS A 149 -8.67 -14.33 -9.28
CA LYS A 149 -8.25 -15.33 -8.26
C LYS A 149 -6.95 -14.92 -7.56
N ALA A 150 -6.01 -14.30 -8.28
CA ALA A 150 -4.73 -13.85 -7.73
C ALA A 150 -4.88 -12.75 -6.68
N THR A 151 -5.94 -11.94 -6.75
CA THR A 151 -6.19 -10.87 -5.78
C THR A 151 -6.86 -11.39 -4.50
N ARG A 152 -7.23 -12.68 -4.46
CA ARG A 152 -7.79 -13.37 -3.28
C ARG A 152 -9.00 -12.67 -2.67
N GLY A 153 -9.86 -12.08 -3.50
CA GLY A 153 -11.04 -11.35 -3.06
C GLY A 153 -10.78 -9.93 -2.55
N TYR A 154 -9.52 -9.52 -2.40
CA TYR A 154 -9.18 -8.16 -2.04
C TYR A 154 -9.39 -7.19 -3.20
N PHE A 155 -9.84 -5.99 -2.85
CA PHE A 155 -9.94 -4.85 -3.75
C PHE A 155 -9.43 -3.60 -3.03
N HIS A 156 -8.95 -2.64 -3.81
CA HIS A 156 -8.40 -1.41 -3.27
C HIS A 156 -8.60 -0.22 -4.20
N PHE A 157 -8.72 0.95 -3.60
CA PHE A 157 -8.87 2.22 -4.31
C PHE A 157 -8.07 3.29 -3.59
N TRP A 158 -7.46 4.19 -4.37
CA TRP A 158 -6.88 5.40 -3.81
C TRP A 158 -7.43 6.62 -4.55
N PRO A 159 -8.60 7.14 -4.12
CA PRO A 159 -9.25 8.24 -4.81
C PRO A 159 -8.49 9.55 -4.59
N ARG A 160 -8.44 10.37 -5.64
CA ARG A 160 -7.89 11.73 -5.60
C ARG A 160 -8.81 12.63 -4.78
N TYR A 161 -8.22 13.51 -3.98
CA TYR A 161 -8.96 14.56 -3.30
C TYR A 161 -9.34 15.67 -4.29
N ILE A 162 -10.62 16.05 -4.32
CA ILE A 162 -11.15 17.10 -5.20
C ILE A 162 -11.71 18.23 -4.35
N GLN A 163 -10.95 19.31 -4.22
CA GLN A 163 -11.26 20.47 -3.37
C GLN A 163 -12.70 20.99 -3.55
N ASP A 164 -13.15 21.18 -4.78
CA ASP A 164 -14.46 21.78 -5.08
C ASP A 164 -15.64 20.95 -4.55
N SER A 165 -15.44 19.63 -4.42
CA SER A 165 -16.49 18.70 -4.03
C SER A 165 -16.35 18.15 -2.60
N MET A 166 -15.14 18.21 -2.02
CA MET A 166 -14.80 17.56 -0.75
C MET A 166 -14.29 18.54 0.33
N SER A 167 -14.27 19.86 0.08
CA SER A 167 -13.77 20.85 1.05
C SER A 167 -14.77 21.24 2.13
N SER A 168 -16.06 21.03 1.88
CA SER A 168 -17.16 21.42 2.78
C SER A 168 -17.33 20.52 4.00
N SER A 169 -16.68 19.34 4.02
CA SER A 169 -16.83 18.33 5.06
C SER A 169 -15.48 17.73 5.41
N ASP A 170 -15.28 17.36 6.68
CA ASP A 170 -14.12 16.57 7.12
C ASP A 170 -14.18 15.11 6.62
N HIS A 171 -15.27 14.72 5.98
CA HIS A 171 -15.47 13.42 5.37
C HIS A 171 -15.96 13.52 3.93
N ALA A 172 -15.40 12.71 3.06
CA ALA A 172 -15.91 12.45 1.71
C ALA A 172 -16.78 11.19 1.71
N GLU A 173 -17.88 11.21 0.95
CA GLU A 173 -18.81 10.10 0.82
C GLU A 173 -18.62 9.40 -0.52
N PHE A 174 -18.43 8.09 -0.46
CA PHE A 174 -18.28 7.24 -1.64
C PHE A 174 -19.32 6.14 -1.62
N THR A 175 -19.58 5.58 -2.79
CA THR A 175 -20.45 4.42 -2.97
C THR A 175 -19.72 3.35 -3.74
N LEU A 176 -19.52 2.19 -3.14
CA LEU A 176 -19.02 1.01 -3.82
C LEU A 176 -20.18 0.28 -4.50
N VAL A 177 -20.00 -0.05 -5.77
CA VAL A 177 -20.95 -0.86 -6.55
C VAL A 177 -20.24 -2.12 -6.99
N PHE A 178 -20.84 -3.27 -6.64
CA PHE A 178 -20.35 -4.60 -6.97
C PHE A 178 -21.27 -5.22 -8.03
N GLU A 179 -20.68 -5.58 -9.16
CA GLU A 179 -21.39 -6.12 -10.32
C GLU A 179 -20.74 -7.42 -10.78
N HIS A 180 -21.54 -8.47 -10.89
CA HIS A 180 -21.14 -9.72 -11.54
C HIS A 180 -22.38 -10.39 -12.16
N PRO A 181 -22.30 -10.99 -13.37
CA PRO A 181 -23.47 -11.56 -14.05
C PRO A 181 -24.26 -12.57 -13.21
N LYS A 182 -23.56 -13.36 -12.40
CA LYS A 182 -24.07 -14.46 -11.56
C LYS A 182 -24.50 -14.07 -10.13
N PHE A 183 -24.23 -12.84 -9.68
CA PHE A 183 -24.51 -12.39 -8.31
C PHE A 183 -25.51 -11.24 -8.29
N GLU A 184 -26.25 -11.11 -7.19
CA GLU A 184 -27.07 -9.94 -6.93
C GLU A 184 -26.17 -8.69 -6.85
N ASN A 185 -26.58 -7.60 -7.51
CA ASN A 185 -25.85 -6.34 -7.44
C ASN A 185 -25.88 -5.83 -5.99
N ARG A 186 -24.71 -5.44 -5.48
CA ARG A 186 -24.59 -4.93 -4.11
C ARG A 186 -24.00 -3.52 -4.13
N THR A 187 -24.54 -2.66 -3.28
CA THR A 187 -24.09 -1.28 -3.13
C THR A 187 -23.80 -0.98 -1.67
N VAL A 188 -22.64 -0.39 -1.38
CA VAL A 188 -22.21 -0.06 -0.01
C VAL A 188 -21.72 1.39 0.05
N LYS A 189 -22.30 2.18 0.94
CA LYS A 189 -21.82 3.54 1.21
C LYS A 189 -20.61 3.50 2.12
N VAL A 190 -19.57 4.25 1.77
CA VAL A 190 -18.32 4.35 2.52
C VAL A 190 -18.06 5.82 2.81
N ARG A 191 -17.89 6.14 4.09
CA ARG A 191 -17.51 7.49 4.53
C ARG A 191 -16.02 7.51 4.85
N SER A 192 -15.27 8.35 4.16
CA SER A 192 -13.82 8.46 4.35
C SER A 192 -13.45 9.78 4.99
N LYS A 193 -12.52 9.77 5.95
CA LYS A 193 -12.03 11.00 6.58
C LYS A 193 -11.00 11.67 5.68
N VAL A 194 -11.20 12.95 5.39
CA VAL A 194 -10.23 13.75 4.64
C VAL A 194 -9.06 14.08 5.54
N ASN A 195 -7.85 13.70 5.11
CA ASN A 195 -6.63 14.03 5.83
C ASN A 195 -6.07 15.36 5.33
N LYS A 196 -6.18 16.41 6.15
CA LYS A 196 -5.65 17.76 5.85
C LYS A 196 -4.14 17.87 6.11
N LYS A 197 -3.55 16.91 6.82
CA LYS A 197 -2.11 16.74 6.94
C LYS A 197 -1.71 15.72 5.87
N ASN A 198 -0.61 15.97 5.16
CA ASN A 198 -0.06 15.07 4.13
C ASN A 198 0.53 13.79 4.74
N ASP A 199 -0.22 13.09 5.59
CA ASP A 199 0.18 11.85 6.24
C ASP A 199 -0.09 10.70 5.27
N LEU A 200 0.94 10.40 4.48
CA LEU A 200 0.98 9.26 3.57
C LEU A 200 1.03 7.97 4.42
N GLY A 201 0.14 7.01 4.14
CA GLY A 201 0.15 5.69 4.79
C GLY A 201 -1.09 5.34 5.60
N ASN A 202 -2.01 6.30 5.82
CA ASN A 202 -3.31 5.95 6.41
C ASN A 202 -4.15 5.13 5.43
N THR A 203 -4.57 3.95 5.88
CA THR A 203 -5.46 3.07 5.14
C THR A 203 -6.79 2.97 5.86
N GLN A 204 -7.88 3.12 5.11
CA GLN A 204 -9.23 2.83 5.56
C GLN A 204 -9.61 1.39 5.18
N SER A 205 -9.87 0.57 6.20
CA SER A 205 -10.43 -0.76 5.99
C SER A 205 -11.94 -0.65 5.76
N ILE A 206 -12.41 -1.26 4.67
CA ILE A 206 -13.82 -1.50 4.39
C ILE A 206 -14.14 -2.89 4.95
N PRO A 207 -15.23 -3.06 5.72
CA PRO A 207 -15.65 -4.38 6.22
C PRO A 207 -15.85 -5.39 5.09
N LEU A 208 -15.69 -6.68 5.39
CA LEU A 208 -15.94 -7.78 4.45
C LEU A 208 -17.34 -7.67 3.82
N ILE A 209 -17.40 -7.84 2.51
CA ILE A 209 -18.63 -7.79 1.73
C ILE A 209 -18.92 -9.18 1.18
N LEU A 210 -20.09 -9.70 1.53
CA LEU A 210 -20.54 -11.01 1.05
C LEU A 210 -21.51 -10.82 -0.11
N LEU A 211 -21.25 -11.43 -1.27
CA LEU A 211 -22.19 -11.37 -2.39
C LEU A 211 -23.00 -12.66 -2.45
N LYS A 212 -24.30 -12.48 -2.67
CA LYS A 212 -25.25 -13.57 -2.83
C LYS A 212 -25.39 -13.93 -4.31
N LEU A 213 -25.38 -15.23 -4.60
CA LEU A 213 -25.71 -15.73 -5.94
C LEU A 213 -27.16 -15.39 -6.30
N LYS A 214 -27.41 -15.13 -7.58
CA LYS A 214 -28.78 -15.00 -8.08
C LYS A 214 -29.51 -16.34 -7.97
N ASP A 215 -30.83 -16.28 -7.78
CA ASP A 215 -31.66 -17.47 -7.70
C ASP A 215 -31.47 -18.38 -8.92
N GLY A 216 -31.24 -19.67 -8.65
CA GLY A 216 -31.03 -20.70 -9.69
C GLY A 216 -29.59 -20.81 -10.21
N VAL A 217 -28.63 -20.04 -9.70
CA VAL A 217 -27.21 -20.16 -10.06
C VAL A 217 -26.47 -21.04 -9.04
N SER A 218 -25.76 -22.06 -9.54
CA SER A 218 -24.89 -22.92 -8.71
C SER A 218 -23.55 -22.25 -8.41
N SER A 219 -22.98 -22.52 -7.23
CA SER A 219 -21.65 -22.03 -6.80
C SER A 219 -20.46 -22.84 -7.35
N GLU A 220 -20.71 -23.93 -8.08
CA GLU A 220 -19.67 -24.85 -8.58
C GLU A 220 -18.56 -24.17 -9.38
N PHE A 221 -18.89 -23.12 -10.16
CA PHE A 221 -17.91 -22.37 -10.96
C PHE A 221 -16.88 -21.58 -10.12
N LEU A 222 -17.11 -21.43 -8.81
CA LEU A 222 -16.15 -20.80 -7.91
C LEU A 222 -15.07 -21.78 -7.45
N CYS A 223 -15.32 -23.09 -7.57
CA CYS A 223 -14.43 -24.17 -7.17
C CYS A 223 -13.61 -24.74 -8.34
N GLU A 224 -13.89 -24.36 -9.59
CA GLU A 224 -13.12 -24.82 -10.74
C GLU A 224 -11.75 -24.11 -10.75
N ASP A 225 -10.66 -24.87 -10.59
CA ASP A 225 -9.27 -24.41 -10.67
C ASP A 225 -8.86 -23.99 -12.09
#